data_AF-A0A841JZ08-F1
#
_entry.id   AF-A0A841JZ08-F1
#
_cell.length_a   1.000
_cell.length_b   1.000
_cell.length_c   1.000
_cell.angle_alpha   90.00
_cell.angle_beta   90.00
_cell.angle_gamma   90.00
#
_symmetry.space_group_name_H-M   'P 1'
#
loop_
_entity.id
_entity.type
_entity.pdbx_description
1 polymer ?
#
loop_
_entity_poly.entity_id
_entity_poly.type
_entity_poly.pdbx_seq_one_letter_code
_entity_poly.pdbx_strand_id
1 'polypeptide(L)'
;MTAQSGLSITYGPSGVQRLVYNSVVLEDLAQNPSDAFHIWHMKMTDLSGKVLSEGQYGWGENNDGKSWNSSTNTWTYRFEWGEIQVKFAQKGANLDMTVTEMNRAGSGVILDGAVIYPFALHLPKLPASFGNPSYPQLAFNTTGPSVTVADYGSGQVTAAVPDATSPLYSGFLPAGSGIAYSPIISGTAPDGLAVFQPHNDRTVKPNQTITFTVSLRFAPSGTSAVKVASDVFANWAKAWPATLHWNDRRAIGTVFLASSPAGDPQKAGGFPNNPRRYFDDDTASDFDVRTAAGIAAFQARILQQASDNVANLQKMDAQGAITWDIEGEEYPQSTSYVCEPDNIAQIAPEMETTITDRASPYKGMKLDDAYFKIMTSAGFRVGVCVRPQHFTPGAGGTAQQVYLQDTETFSELLGKMRFAHDRWGATLFYVDSSVEQDGAILDADIFQKLAAALPDSLIMPEEATPKHYGYTAPFLSFIDHGDLGTDPIVRSYYPDAFSVNMVNDVDAEKLAAAESQLVNSVRTGDVLMGHADYWQANDPTIVAMYRSAGTWKPSPADSSH
;
A
#
# COMPACT_ATOMS: atom_id res chain seq x y z
N MET A 1 10.47 39.60 20.55
CA MET A 1 10.36 38.71 21.72
C MET A 1 10.10 37.32 21.18
N THR A 2 11.12 36.46 21.15
CA THR A 2 10.98 35.05 20.78
C THR A 2 10.10 34.38 21.82
N ALA A 3 8.96 33.83 21.40
CA ALA A 3 8.13 33.00 22.27
C ALA A 3 9.01 31.88 22.83
N GLN A 4 9.12 31.80 24.15
CA GLN A 4 9.84 30.73 24.83
C GLN A 4 9.21 29.40 24.40
N SER A 5 10.01 28.49 23.85
CA SER A 5 9.48 27.17 23.46
C SER A 5 8.92 26.48 24.68
N GLY A 6 7.73 25.89 24.57
CA GLY A 6 7.11 25.13 25.66
C GLY A 6 7.93 23.93 26.12
N LEU A 7 8.92 23.50 25.33
CA LEU A 7 9.86 22.43 25.62
C LEU A 7 11.04 22.91 26.46
N SER A 8 11.33 22.20 27.55
CA SER A 8 12.50 22.37 28.40
C SER A 8 13.15 21.01 28.63
N ILE A 9 14.44 20.90 28.33
CA ILE A 9 15.23 19.67 28.48
C ILE A 9 16.43 19.94 29.39
N THR A 10 16.64 19.10 30.38
CA THR A 10 17.90 19.03 31.12
C THR A 10 18.65 17.77 30.75
N TYR A 11 19.98 17.87 30.67
CA TYR A 11 20.86 16.75 30.37
C TYR A 11 21.68 16.38 31.60
N GLY A 12 21.99 15.10 31.73
CA GLY A 12 22.78 14.53 32.81
C GLY A 12 23.71 13.43 32.30
N PRO A 13 24.49 12.80 33.19
CA PRO A 13 25.40 11.71 32.81
C PRO A 13 24.68 10.48 32.25
N SER A 14 23.35 10.41 32.38
CA SER A 14 22.49 9.37 31.82
C SER A 14 21.81 9.77 30.48
N GLY A 15 22.09 10.96 29.93
CA GLY A 15 21.46 11.48 28.72
C GLY A 15 20.41 12.56 29.01
N VAL A 16 19.21 12.43 28.46
CA VAL A 16 18.07 13.32 28.76
C VAL A 16 17.60 13.04 30.19
N GLN A 17 17.89 13.95 31.11
CA GLN A 17 17.61 13.77 32.54
C GLN A 17 16.16 14.10 32.90
N ARG A 18 15.64 15.17 32.29
CA ARG A 18 14.25 15.60 32.47
C ARG A 18 13.76 16.29 31.21
N LEU A 19 12.58 15.92 30.75
CA LEU A 19 11.91 16.52 29.60
C LEU A 19 10.53 17.02 30.03
N VAL A 20 10.28 18.31 29.81
CA VAL A 20 9.01 18.96 30.13
C VAL A 20 8.49 19.69 28.91
N TYR A 21 7.21 19.49 28.57
CA TYR A 21 6.52 20.26 27.55
C TYR A 21 5.24 20.89 28.12
N ASN A 22 5.12 22.22 28.06
CA ASN A 22 3.98 22.98 28.58
C ASN A 22 3.57 22.56 30.01
N SER A 23 4.56 22.49 30.92
CA SER A 23 4.40 22.07 32.32
C SER A 23 4.06 20.59 32.56
N VAL A 24 3.94 19.79 31.50
CA VAL A 24 3.81 18.33 31.61
C VAL A 24 5.21 17.72 31.63
N VAL A 25 5.54 17.02 32.71
CA VAL A 25 6.76 16.22 32.78
C VAL A 25 6.52 14.95 31.98
N LEU A 26 7.27 14.76 30.90
CA LEU A 26 7.18 13.58 30.04
C LEU A 26 8.34 12.62 30.32
N GLU A 27 9.46 13.11 30.83
CA GLU A 27 10.53 12.25 31.30
C GLU A 27 11.20 12.83 32.55
N ASP A 28 11.53 11.96 33.51
CA ASP A 28 12.28 12.28 34.72
C ASP A 28 13.05 11.05 35.22
N LEU A 29 14.32 10.94 34.83
CA LEU A 29 15.19 9.82 35.21
C LEU A 29 15.45 9.74 36.73
N ALA A 30 15.15 10.78 37.51
CA ALA A 30 15.20 10.67 38.97
C ALA A 30 14.05 9.81 39.52
N GLN A 31 12.92 9.74 38.80
CA GLN A 31 11.75 8.93 39.15
C GLN A 31 11.82 7.54 38.49
N ASN A 32 12.31 7.47 37.24
CA ASN A 32 12.40 6.23 36.47
C ASN A 32 13.84 6.01 35.95
N PRO A 33 14.80 5.57 36.79
CA PRO A 33 16.19 5.42 36.36
C PRO A 33 16.43 4.36 35.27
N SER A 34 15.48 3.44 35.08
CA SER A 34 15.51 2.41 34.03
C SER A 34 15.35 2.97 32.62
N ASP A 35 14.87 4.20 32.50
CA ASP A 35 14.51 4.80 31.22
C ASP A 35 15.70 5.51 30.57
N ALA A 36 16.90 5.30 31.11
CA ALA A 36 18.12 5.92 30.62
C ALA A 36 18.44 5.50 29.18
N PHE A 37 19.43 6.17 28.59
CA PHE A 37 19.90 5.86 27.24
C PHE A 37 20.42 4.41 27.12
N HIS A 38 19.98 3.71 26.07
CA HIS A 38 20.42 2.37 25.72
C HIS A 38 20.62 2.21 24.21
N ILE A 39 21.71 1.53 23.84
CA ILE A 39 21.78 0.82 22.56
C ILE A 39 21.38 -0.62 22.87
N TRP A 40 20.19 -1.01 22.44
CA TRP A 40 19.59 -2.27 22.82
C TRP A 40 20.18 -3.41 21.99
N HIS A 41 19.60 -3.65 20.81
CA HIS A 41 20.03 -4.69 19.88
C HIS A 41 20.83 -4.09 18.74
N MET A 42 21.77 -4.84 18.19
CA MET A 42 22.51 -4.51 16.97
C MET A 42 22.50 -5.71 16.04
N LYS A 43 22.49 -5.46 14.74
CA LYS A 43 22.70 -6.50 13.74
C LYS A 43 24.08 -6.30 13.13
N MET A 44 24.87 -7.36 13.13
CA MET A 44 26.18 -7.38 12.47
C MET A 44 26.35 -8.63 11.64
N THR A 45 27.06 -8.50 10.53
CA THR A 45 27.45 -9.60 9.66
C THR A 45 28.97 -9.61 9.46
N ASP A 46 29.54 -10.80 9.25
CA ASP A 46 30.91 -10.88 8.73
C ASP A 46 30.95 -10.47 7.24
N LEU A 47 32.15 -10.37 6.67
CA LEU A 47 32.31 -9.99 5.26
C LEU A 47 31.70 -11.00 4.26
N SER A 48 31.29 -12.19 4.71
CA SER A 48 30.58 -13.18 3.90
C SER A 48 29.05 -13.06 4.00
N GLY A 49 28.54 -12.19 4.89
CA GLY A 49 27.11 -12.00 5.13
C GLY A 49 26.54 -12.89 6.23
N LYS A 50 27.37 -13.62 6.99
CA LYS A 50 26.89 -14.43 8.11
C LYS A 50 26.62 -13.54 9.33
N VAL A 51 25.40 -13.63 9.87
CA VAL A 51 25.02 -12.89 11.09
C VAL A 51 25.86 -13.33 12.29
N LEU A 52 26.37 -12.35 13.03
CA LEU A 52 27.13 -12.52 14.26
C LEU A 52 26.29 -12.04 15.45
N SER A 53 26.11 -12.88 16.48
CA SER A 53 25.26 -12.56 17.64
C SER A 53 25.99 -12.63 18.98
N GLU A 54 27.19 -13.21 19.02
CA GLU A 54 27.98 -13.36 20.24
C GLU A 54 28.74 -12.07 20.59
N GLY A 55 29.04 -11.88 21.89
CA GLY A 55 29.86 -10.76 22.35
C GLY A 55 29.27 -9.38 22.00
N GLN A 56 30.07 -8.57 21.31
CA GLN A 56 29.76 -7.18 20.96
C GLN A 56 28.99 -7.01 19.64
N TYR A 57 28.54 -8.12 19.03
CA TYR A 57 27.93 -8.10 17.70
C TYR A 57 26.39 -8.09 17.71
N GLY A 58 25.76 -8.54 18.80
CA GLY A 58 24.30 -8.59 18.92
C GLY A 58 23.68 -7.57 19.89
N TRP A 59 24.43 -7.10 20.88
CA TRP A 59 23.88 -6.31 22.00
C TRP A 59 24.73 -5.07 22.27
N GLY A 60 24.11 -3.90 22.23
CA GLY A 60 24.83 -2.63 22.40
C GLY A 60 25.41 -2.45 23.81
N GLU A 61 24.80 -3.05 24.82
CA GLU A 61 25.32 -3.02 26.20
C GLU A 61 26.54 -3.95 26.40
N ASN A 62 26.86 -4.83 25.45
CA ASN A 62 28.14 -5.55 25.41
C ASN A 62 29.17 -4.70 24.65
N ASN A 63 29.85 -3.80 25.34
CA ASN A 63 30.76 -2.82 24.74
C ASN A 63 32.06 -2.64 25.54
N ASP A 64 33.06 -2.02 24.92
CA ASP A 64 34.36 -1.69 25.54
C ASP A 64 34.27 -0.45 26.47
N GLY A 65 33.16 0.28 26.38
CA GLY A 65 32.86 1.40 27.27
C GLY A 65 31.88 2.40 26.68
N LYS A 66 31.17 3.08 27.58
CA LYS A 66 30.27 4.19 27.28
C LYS A 66 30.70 5.48 27.97
N SER A 67 30.53 6.62 27.30
CA SER A 67 30.87 7.93 27.84
C SER A 67 29.87 9.00 27.43
N TRP A 68 29.52 9.87 28.38
CA TRP A 68 28.73 11.08 28.15
C TRP A 68 29.62 12.31 28.06
N ASN A 69 29.47 13.10 26.99
CA ASN A 69 30.09 14.42 26.86
C ASN A 69 29.05 15.52 27.09
N SER A 70 29.11 16.18 28.25
CA SER A 70 28.19 17.26 28.64
C SER A 70 28.38 18.56 27.87
N SER A 71 29.53 18.77 27.22
CA SER A 71 29.75 19.98 26.40
C SER A 71 29.03 19.92 25.05
N THR A 72 28.80 18.70 24.54
CA THR A 72 28.16 18.46 23.24
C THR A 72 26.84 17.71 23.36
N ASN A 73 26.45 17.32 24.57
CA ASN A 73 25.32 16.43 24.87
C ASN A 73 25.36 15.16 24.03
N THR A 74 26.47 14.43 24.10
CA THR A 74 26.73 13.27 23.22
C THR A 74 27.03 12.03 24.02
N TRP A 75 26.28 10.96 23.74
CA TRP A 75 26.62 9.60 24.13
C TRP A 75 27.57 8.98 23.11
N THR A 76 28.58 8.26 23.58
CA THR A 76 29.46 7.44 22.75
C THR A 76 29.57 6.05 23.34
N TYR A 77 29.21 5.04 22.56
CA TYR A 77 29.45 3.62 22.83
C TYR A 77 30.62 3.17 21.95
N ARG A 78 31.60 2.48 22.54
CA ARG A 78 32.80 1.99 21.86
C ARG A 78 32.79 0.48 21.83
N PHE A 79 33.09 -0.06 20.66
CA PHE A 79 33.19 -1.49 20.43
C PHE A 79 34.57 -1.80 19.83
N GLU A 80 34.93 -3.07 19.81
CA GLU A 80 36.16 -3.52 19.17
C GLU A 80 36.15 -3.19 17.67
N TRP A 81 34.98 -3.28 17.04
CA TRP A 81 34.75 -3.02 15.62
C TRP A 81 34.58 -1.53 15.28
N GLY A 82 34.16 -0.68 16.21
CA GLY A 82 33.73 0.69 15.87
C GLY A 82 33.20 1.54 17.02
N GLU A 83 32.40 2.54 16.68
CA GLU A 83 31.69 3.38 17.64
C GLU A 83 30.31 3.80 17.14
N ILE A 84 29.39 3.99 18.08
CA ILE A 84 28.09 4.61 17.84
C ILE A 84 27.97 5.82 18.76
N GLN A 85 27.65 6.97 18.18
CA GLN A 85 27.46 8.23 18.89
C GLN A 85 26.05 8.76 18.70
N VAL A 86 25.44 9.28 19.77
CA VAL A 86 24.13 9.96 19.70
C VAL A 86 24.23 11.33 20.34
N LYS A 87 24.06 12.38 19.53
CA LYS A 87 24.08 13.77 19.95
C LYS A 87 22.67 14.31 20.07
N PHE A 88 22.37 14.93 21.21
CA PHE A 88 21.10 15.59 21.50
C PHE A 88 21.21 17.10 21.31
N ALA A 89 20.28 17.69 20.56
CA ALA A 89 20.23 19.13 20.35
C ALA A 89 18.79 19.65 20.39
N GLN A 90 18.48 20.48 21.40
CA GLN A 90 17.21 21.20 21.43
C GLN A 90 17.25 22.39 20.45
N LYS A 91 16.26 22.47 19.56
CA LYS A 91 16.05 23.58 18.62
C LYS A 91 14.62 24.09 18.77
N GLY A 92 14.41 25.07 19.64
CA GLY A 92 13.07 25.54 19.99
C GLY A 92 12.24 24.41 20.61
N ALA A 93 11.12 24.07 19.96
CA ALA A 93 10.22 23.00 20.38
C ALA A 93 10.58 21.61 19.80
N ASN A 94 11.78 21.46 19.23
CA ASN A 94 12.27 20.19 18.70
C ASN A 94 13.47 19.69 19.51
N LEU A 95 13.60 18.37 19.61
CA LEU A 95 14.79 17.66 20.07
C LEU A 95 15.32 16.81 18.92
N ASP A 96 16.43 17.23 18.33
CA ASP A 96 17.12 16.44 17.32
C ASP A 96 18.09 15.45 18.00
N MET A 97 18.02 14.20 17.56
CA MET A 97 18.88 13.10 17.98
C MET A 97 19.67 12.66 16.75
N THR A 98 20.93 13.10 16.67
CA THR A 98 21.82 12.80 15.56
C THR A 98 22.69 11.60 15.90
N VAL A 99 22.52 10.52 15.15
CA VAL A 99 23.31 9.30 15.29
C VAL A 99 24.49 9.35 14.33
N THR A 100 25.67 8.96 14.78
CA THR A 100 26.84 8.71 13.95
C THR A 100 27.36 7.31 14.23
N GLU A 101 27.40 6.48 13.19
CA GLU A 101 27.90 5.11 13.26
C GLU A 101 29.18 5.03 12.45
N MET A 102 30.28 4.63 13.09
CA MET A 102 31.59 4.50 12.46
C MET A 102 32.11 3.08 12.63
N ASN A 103 32.47 2.46 11.52
CA ASN A 103 33.07 1.14 11.48
C ASN A 103 34.56 1.27 11.12
N ARG A 104 35.45 0.78 11.98
CA ARG A 104 36.90 0.99 11.85
C ARG A 104 37.44 0.30 10.61
N ALA A 105 38.52 0.84 10.07
CA ALA A 105 39.30 0.13 9.07
C ALA A 105 39.81 -1.19 9.64
N GLY A 106 39.59 -2.29 8.92
CA GLY A 106 40.06 -3.62 9.32
C GLY A 106 39.24 -4.32 10.41
N SER A 107 38.03 -3.86 10.72
CA SER A 107 37.13 -4.51 11.71
C SER A 107 36.72 -5.94 11.33
N GLY A 108 36.75 -6.28 10.04
CA GLY A 108 36.35 -7.61 9.55
C GLY A 108 34.85 -7.89 9.59
N VAL A 109 34.03 -6.88 9.94
CA VAL A 109 32.57 -7.00 10.11
C VAL A 109 31.84 -5.79 9.52
N ILE A 110 30.56 -5.96 9.25
CA ILE A 110 29.62 -4.95 8.78
C ILE A 110 28.60 -4.71 9.89
N LEU A 111 28.36 -3.44 10.25
CA LEU A 111 27.22 -3.07 11.08
C LEU A 111 26.02 -2.94 10.15
N ASP A 112 25.00 -3.78 10.33
CA ASP A 112 23.77 -3.72 9.53
C ASP A 112 22.74 -2.77 10.15
N GLY A 113 22.96 -2.36 11.41
CA GLY A 113 22.26 -1.28 12.07
C GLY A 113 22.15 -1.51 13.57
N ALA A 114 21.72 -0.48 14.30
CA ALA A 114 21.45 -0.54 15.72
C ALA A 114 20.00 -0.16 16.05
N VAL A 115 19.47 -0.69 17.16
CA VAL A 115 18.21 -0.29 17.79
C VAL A 115 18.56 0.55 19.01
N ILE A 116 18.20 1.83 18.98
CA ILE A 116 18.56 2.80 20.01
C ILE A 116 17.31 3.29 20.72
N TYR A 117 17.31 3.18 22.05
CA TYR A 117 16.31 3.75 22.95
C TYR A 117 16.95 4.92 23.70
N PRO A 118 16.70 6.17 23.27
CA PRO A 118 17.37 7.32 23.82
C PRO A 118 16.89 7.67 25.23
N PHE A 119 15.60 7.44 25.53
CA PHE A 119 14.93 7.56 26.82
C PHE A 119 13.48 7.03 26.71
N ALA A 120 12.67 7.08 27.78
CA ALA A 120 11.23 6.84 27.73
C ALA A 120 10.39 8.11 27.90
N LEU A 121 9.17 8.11 27.39
CA LEU A 121 8.17 9.17 27.54
C LEU A 121 6.96 8.64 28.30
N HIS A 122 6.73 9.15 29.50
CA HIS A 122 5.55 8.87 30.34
C HIS A 122 4.41 9.78 29.93
N LEU A 123 3.52 9.28 29.07
CA LEU A 123 2.43 10.08 28.52
C LEU A 123 1.27 10.15 29.52
N PRO A 124 0.67 11.34 29.76
CA PRO A 124 -0.47 11.48 30.68
C PRO A 124 -1.71 10.68 30.29
N LYS A 125 -1.82 10.34 29.00
CA LYS A 125 -2.92 9.59 28.40
C LYS A 125 -2.40 8.84 27.18
N LEU A 126 -2.99 7.68 26.91
CA LEU A 126 -2.77 6.94 25.68
C LEU A 126 -3.07 7.87 24.48
N PRO A 127 -2.13 8.02 23.55
CA PRO A 127 -2.37 8.86 22.39
C PRO A 127 -3.59 8.41 21.59
N ALA A 128 -4.35 9.37 21.06
CA ALA A 128 -5.60 9.07 20.35
C ALA A 128 -5.41 8.13 19.15
N SER A 129 -4.24 8.18 18.51
CA SER A 129 -3.84 7.32 17.39
C SER A 129 -3.36 5.93 17.82
N PHE A 130 -3.03 5.71 19.09
CA PHE A 130 -2.42 4.47 19.57
C PHE A 130 -3.53 3.56 20.09
N GLY A 131 -4.19 2.81 19.20
CA GLY A 131 -5.36 2.00 19.55
C GLY A 131 -5.14 0.96 20.65
N ASN A 132 -3.90 0.50 20.86
CA ASN A 132 -3.52 -0.44 21.91
C ASN A 132 -2.20 -0.01 22.60
N PRO A 133 -2.15 0.11 23.94
CA PRO A 133 -0.95 0.52 24.67
C PRO A 133 0.25 -0.43 24.51
N SER A 134 0.02 -1.69 24.16
CA SER A 134 1.05 -2.72 24.04
C SER A 134 1.62 -2.87 22.63
N TYR A 135 1.16 -2.08 21.65
CA TYR A 135 1.64 -2.20 20.28
C TYR A 135 2.66 -1.12 19.90
N PRO A 136 3.74 -1.51 19.21
CA PRO A 136 4.62 -0.59 18.49
C PRO A 136 3.85 0.38 17.60
N GLN A 137 4.31 1.62 17.55
CA GLN A 137 3.77 2.68 16.68
C GLN A 137 4.93 3.16 15.81
N LEU A 138 5.15 2.45 14.71
CA LEU A 138 6.35 2.62 13.88
C LEU A 138 6.01 3.29 12.55
N ALA A 139 6.98 4.03 12.03
CA ALA A 139 7.00 4.49 10.66
C ALA A 139 8.29 4.02 9.96
N PHE A 140 8.14 3.65 8.69
CA PHE A 140 9.21 3.12 7.84
C PHE A 140 9.44 4.10 6.69
N ASN A 141 10.61 4.72 6.62
CA ASN A 141 10.90 5.69 5.54
C ASN A 141 11.23 5.04 4.20
N THR A 142 11.03 3.74 4.07
CA THR A 142 11.05 3.03 2.79
C THR A 142 9.65 2.93 2.16
N THR A 143 8.59 3.12 2.94
CA THR A 143 7.20 2.94 2.49
C THR A 143 6.35 4.20 2.61
N GLY A 144 6.79 5.22 3.33
CA GLY A 144 6.13 6.53 3.41
C GLY A 144 6.94 7.56 4.20
N PRO A 145 6.48 8.82 4.29
CA PRO A 145 7.09 9.80 5.18
C PRO A 145 7.10 9.29 6.63
N SER A 146 8.27 9.21 7.25
CA SER A 146 8.39 8.74 8.64
C SER A 146 7.98 9.82 9.62
N VAL A 147 6.67 9.84 9.93
CA VAL A 147 6.02 10.76 10.86
C VAL A 147 5.03 9.97 11.73
N THR A 148 5.32 9.84 13.02
CA THR A 148 4.41 9.21 13.98
C THR A 148 4.01 10.22 15.05
N VAL A 149 2.70 10.44 15.23
CA VAL A 149 2.18 11.41 16.20
C VAL A 149 1.65 10.71 17.44
N ALA A 150 2.15 11.12 18.62
CA ALA A 150 1.62 10.79 19.92
C ALA A 150 0.94 12.03 20.53
N ASP A 151 -0.36 12.22 20.22
CA ASP A 151 -1.19 13.26 20.83
C ASP A 151 -1.86 12.77 22.11
N TYR A 152 -1.36 13.23 23.25
CA TYR A 152 -1.79 12.84 24.60
C TYR A 152 -2.81 13.84 25.20
N GLY A 153 -3.44 14.68 24.39
CA GLY A 153 -4.55 15.56 24.75
C GLY A 153 -4.16 16.89 25.40
N SER A 154 -3.16 16.91 26.28
CA SER A 154 -2.60 18.16 26.84
C SER A 154 -1.41 18.70 26.03
N GLY A 155 -0.95 17.93 25.04
CA GLY A 155 0.13 18.24 24.11
C GLY A 155 0.33 17.08 23.15
N GLN A 156 1.25 17.24 22.19
CA GLN A 156 1.66 16.17 21.31
C GLN A 156 3.17 16.16 21.11
N VAL A 157 3.71 14.95 20.88
CA VAL A 157 5.07 14.72 20.43
C VAL A 157 5.04 13.92 19.13
N THR A 158 5.81 14.35 18.14
CA THR A 158 5.90 13.71 16.83
C THR A 158 7.32 13.20 16.62
N ALA A 159 7.47 11.89 16.40
CA ALA A 159 8.72 11.31 15.92
C ALA A 159 8.79 11.51 14.40
N ALA A 160 9.89 12.09 13.93
CA ALA A 160 10.05 12.52 12.55
C ALA A 160 11.45 12.20 12.04
N VAL A 161 11.57 11.65 10.82
CA VAL A 161 12.84 11.41 10.12
C VAL A 161 12.95 12.38 8.95
N PRO A 162 13.78 13.44 9.03
CA PRO A 162 13.88 14.43 7.97
C PRO A 162 14.47 13.90 6.65
N ASP A 163 15.33 12.88 6.73
CA ASP A 163 15.92 12.24 5.56
C ASP A 163 15.06 11.06 5.07
N ALA A 164 14.46 11.24 3.90
CA ALA A 164 13.61 10.25 3.25
C ALA A 164 14.38 9.24 2.38
N THR A 165 15.70 9.39 2.22
CA THR A 165 16.46 8.71 1.16
C THR A 165 17.16 7.43 1.60
N SER A 166 17.21 7.14 2.90
CA SER A 166 17.97 6.02 3.44
C SER A 166 17.20 5.32 4.55
N PRO A 167 17.10 3.97 4.54
CA PRO A 167 16.25 3.23 5.48
C PRO A 167 16.47 3.60 6.95
N LEU A 168 15.36 3.73 7.68
CA LEU A 168 15.28 3.99 9.10
C LEU A 168 13.88 3.66 9.64
N TYR A 169 13.86 3.01 10.80
CA TYR A 169 12.70 2.85 11.66
C TYR A 169 12.67 3.97 12.68
N SER A 170 11.50 4.57 12.86
CA SER A 170 11.24 5.57 13.90
C SER A 170 9.83 5.41 14.45
N GLY A 171 9.52 6.12 15.52
CA GLY A 171 8.20 6.07 16.15
C GLY A 171 8.34 5.79 17.64
N PHE A 172 7.43 4.99 18.19
CA PHE A 172 7.32 4.75 19.63
C PHE A 172 7.14 3.27 19.94
N LEU A 173 7.98 2.72 20.81
CA LEU A 173 7.84 1.37 21.36
C LEU A 173 7.32 1.42 22.80
N PRO A 174 6.38 0.55 23.20
CA PRO A 174 5.96 0.44 24.59
C PRO A 174 7.16 0.19 25.52
N ALA A 175 7.24 0.96 26.61
CA ALA A 175 8.28 0.83 27.63
C ALA A 175 7.65 0.33 28.94
N GLY A 176 7.87 -0.94 29.28
CA GLY A 176 7.34 -1.53 30.51
C GLY A 176 5.81 -1.66 30.54
N SER A 177 5.20 -1.45 31.71
CA SER A 177 3.74 -1.48 31.90
C SER A 177 3.16 -0.07 31.97
N GLY A 178 2.01 0.15 31.34
CA GLY A 178 1.30 1.43 31.36
C GLY A 178 1.37 2.19 30.04
N ILE A 179 1.52 3.52 30.12
CA ILE A 179 1.48 4.44 28.98
C ILE A 179 2.82 5.16 28.83
N ALA A 180 3.89 4.39 28.97
CA ALA A 180 5.25 4.84 28.72
C ALA A 180 5.73 4.31 27.38
N TYR A 181 6.41 5.15 26.61
CA TYR A 181 6.90 4.82 25.27
C TYR A 181 8.31 5.32 25.04
N SER A 182 9.19 4.45 24.56
CA SER A 182 10.51 4.83 24.08
C SER A 182 10.42 5.29 22.62
N PRO A 183 10.75 6.55 22.30
CA PRO A 183 11.00 6.93 20.92
C PRO A 183 12.14 6.08 20.37
N ILE A 184 11.93 5.39 19.25
CA ILE A 184 12.95 4.52 18.66
C ILE A 184 13.73 5.24 17.55
N ILE A 185 15.04 5.00 17.51
CA ILE A 185 15.89 5.26 16.36
C ILE A 185 16.48 3.92 15.95
N SER A 186 16.16 3.41 14.76
CA SER A 186 16.79 2.15 14.34
C SER A 186 17.13 2.04 12.87
N GLY A 187 18.35 1.57 12.62
CA GLY A 187 18.86 1.23 11.28
C GLY A 187 18.67 -0.24 10.89
N THR A 188 18.09 -1.08 11.76
CA THR A 188 17.79 -2.49 11.51
C THR A 188 16.37 -2.79 11.98
N ALA A 189 15.77 -3.90 11.54
CA ALA A 189 14.47 -4.31 12.06
C ALA A 189 14.48 -4.43 13.60
N PRO A 190 13.54 -3.79 14.31
CA PRO A 190 13.37 -3.97 15.76
C PRO A 190 12.97 -5.40 16.12
N ASP A 191 13.28 -5.83 17.34
CA ASP A 191 12.90 -7.17 17.81
C ASP A 191 11.38 -7.37 17.77
N GLY A 192 10.94 -8.52 17.24
CA GLY A 192 9.52 -8.87 17.15
C GLY A 192 8.74 -8.10 16.07
N LEU A 193 9.42 -7.37 15.18
CA LEU A 193 8.80 -6.83 13.98
C LEU A 193 8.18 -7.98 13.17
N ALA A 194 6.94 -7.80 12.74
CA ALA A 194 6.24 -8.85 12.00
C ALA A 194 6.90 -9.05 10.63
N VAL A 195 7.04 -10.30 10.17
CA VAL A 195 7.78 -10.64 8.94
C VAL A 195 7.29 -9.90 7.69
N PHE A 196 5.97 -9.66 7.60
CA PHE A 196 5.35 -8.91 6.50
C PHE A 196 5.60 -7.39 6.55
N GLN A 197 6.23 -6.87 7.60
CA GLN A 197 6.64 -5.46 7.66
C GLN A 197 8.02 -5.30 7.02
N PRO A 198 8.38 -4.08 6.55
CA PRO A 198 9.67 -3.87 5.90
C PRO A 198 10.85 -4.28 6.80
N HIS A 199 11.73 -5.13 6.30
CA HIS A 199 12.99 -5.53 6.95
C HIS A 199 14.18 -4.96 6.18
N ASN A 200 14.76 -3.89 6.70
CA ASN A 200 15.81 -3.11 6.07
C ASN A 200 16.99 -2.96 7.01
N ASP A 201 18.19 -2.98 6.44
CA ASP A 201 19.44 -2.73 7.12
C ASP A 201 20.08 -1.44 6.60
N ARG A 202 20.60 -0.64 7.52
CA ARG A 202 21.38 0.56 7.24
C ARG A 202 22.86 0.24 7.42
N THR A 203 23.43 -0.41 6.41
CA THR A 203 24.78 -0.98 6.51
C THR A 203 25.89 0.07 6.64
N VAL A 204 26.89 -0.22 7.47
CA VAL A 204 28.15 0.53 7.64
C VAL A 204 29.30 -0.45 7.48
N LYS A 205 29.94 -0.43 6.31
CA LYS A 205 31.07 -1.31 5.98
C LYS A 205 32.36 -0.85 6.67
N PRO A 206 33.41 -1.70 6.76
CA PRO A 206 34.70 -1.27 7.29
C PRO A 206 35.20 0.02 6.63
N ASN A 207 35.76 0.92 7.43
CA ASN A 207 36.24 2.24 7.00
C ASN A 207 35.12 3.19 6.51
N GLN A 208 33.87 2.95 6.90
CA GLN A 208 32.76 3.87 6.64
C GLN A 208 32.25 4.56 7.90
N THR A 209 31.66 5.73 7.69
CA THR A 209 30.95 6.47 8.72
C THR A 209 29.67 7.01 8.10
N ILE A 210 28.55 6.83 8.80
CA ILE A 210 27.26 7.40 8.41
C ILE A 210 26.72 8.28 9.53
N THR A 211 25.91 9.25 9.15
CA THR A 211 25.21 10.14 10.09
C THR A 211 23.76 10.31 9.66
N PHE A 212 22.84 10.24 10.62
CA PHE A 212 21.41 10.44 10.38
C PHE A 212 20.72 11.04 11.61
N THR A 213 19.49 11.52 11.44
CA THR A 213 18.77 12.24 12.50
C THR A 213 17.33 11.76 12.63
N VAL A 214 16.90 11.53 13.87
CA VAL A 214 15.48 11.49 14.25
C VAL A 214 15.20 12.72 15.11
N SER A 215 14.07 13.38 14.86
CA SER A 215 13.64 14.57 15.57
C SER A 215 12.35 14.28 16.33
N LEU A 216 12.31 14.61 17.62
CA LEU A 216 11.06 14.70 18.37
C LEU A 216 10.57 16.13 18.34
N ARG A 217 9.34 16.33 17.88
CA ARG A 217 8.77 17.66 17.64
C ARG A 217 7.54 17.85 18.49
N PHE A 218 7.55 18.88 19.31
CA PHE A 218 6.50 19.12 20.30
C PHE A 218 5.56 20.23 19.83
N ALA A 219 4.26 20.01 19.98
CA ALA A 219 3.23 20.97 19.59
C ALA A 219 2.02 20.90 20.52
N PRO A 220 1.12 21.91 20.51
CA PRO A 220 -0.18 21.78 21.15
C PRO A 220 -0.97 20.59 20.56
N SER A 221 -1.80 19.96 21.39
CA SER A 221 -2.71 18.90 20.95
C SER A 221 -3.59 19.37 19.78
N GLY A 222 -3.88 18.45 18.85
CA GLY A 222 -4.65 18.72 17.63
C GLY A 222 -3.87 19.46 16.53
N THR A 223 -2.56 19.68 16.68
CA THR A 223 -1.76 20.28 15.60
C THR A 223 -1.52 19.24 14.52
N SER A 224 -1.89 19.54 13.27
CA SER A 224 -1.75 18.57 12.17
C SER A 224 -0.30 18.11 11.98
N ALA A 225 -0.12 16.82 11.67
CA ALA A 225 1.19 16.23 11.39
C ALA A 225 1.93 16.99 10.27
N VAL A 226 1.20 17.36 9.21
CA VAL A 226 1.71 18.16 8.07
C VAL A 226 2.35 19.47 8.53
N LYS A 227 1.77 20.15 9.53
CA LYS A 227 2.33 21.40 10.05
C LYS A 227 3.58 21.15 10.89
N VAL A 228 3.57 20.12 11.74
CA VAL A 228 4.69 19.79 12.64
C VAL A 228 5.90 19.23 11.87
N ALA A 229 5.65 18.49 10.79
CA ALA A 229 6.64 17.75 10.01
C ALA A 229 6.70 18.18 8.54
N SER A 230 6.39 19.46 8.23
CA SER A 230 6.30 19.96 6.85
C SER A 230 7.55 19.71 5.98
N ASP A 231 8.75 19.83 6.55
CA ASP A 231 10.01 19.49 5.89
C ASP A 231 10.14 17.99 5.60
N VAL A 232 9.63 17.11 6.46
CA VAL A 232 9.65 15.65 6.22
C VAL A 232 8.81 15.31 5.00
N PHE A 233 7.58 15.85 4.93
CA PHE A 233 6.70 15.66 3.78
C PHE A 233 7.29 16.27 2.50
N ALA A 234 7.88 17.47 2.58
CA ALA A 234 8.53 18.10 1.43
C ALA A 234 9.77 17.33 0.96
N ASN A 235 10.59 16.83 1.89
CA ASN A 235 11.76 16.01 1.56
C ASN A 235 11.35 14.68 0.95
N TRP A 236 10.28 14.07 1.45
CA TRP A 236 9.69 12.88 0.86
C TRP A 236 9.26 13.12 -0.59
N ALA A 237 8.41 14.12 -0.83
CA ALA A 237 7.94 14.46 -2.17
C ALA A 237 9.09 14.78 -3.15
N LYS A 238 10.19 15.33 -2.64
CA LYS A 238 11.39 15.60 -3.43
C LYS A 238 12.19 14.32 -3.74
N ALA A 239 12.31 13.40 -2.79
CA ALA A 239 13.02 12.14 -2.97
C ALA A 239 12.26 11.18 -3.88
N TRP A 240 10.93 11.19 -3.78
CA TRP A 240 10.02 10.28 -4.46
C TRP A 240 8.95 11.09 -5.20
N PRO A 241 9.27 11.78 -6.31
CA PRO A 241 8.28 12.60 -7.01
C PRO A 241 7.18 11.74 -7.62
N ALA A 242 5.92 12.19 -7.50
CA ALA A 242 4.81 11.55 -8.19
C ALA A 242 4.94 11.72 -9.71
N THR A 243 4.70 10.64 -10.44
CA THR A 243 4.74 10.59 -11.92
C THR A 243 3.45 10.06 -12.53
N LEU A 244 2.46 9.67 -11.72
CA LEU A 244 1.15 9.26 -12.25
C LEU A 244 0.44 10.45 -12.91
N HIS A 245 0.09 10.29 -14.19
CA HIS A 245 -0.65 11.29 -14.96
C HIS A 245 -1.98 10.72 -15.44
N TRP A 246 -2.93 10.61 -14.53
CA TRP A 246 -4.31 10.23 -14.85
C TRP A 246 -5.21 11.42 -14.55
N ASN A 247 -5.94 11.93 -15.55
CA ASN A 247 -6.84 13.09 -15.37
C ASN A 247 -8.32 12.72 -15.46
N ASP A 248 -8.65 11.54 -15.99
CA ASP A 248 -10.04 11.08 -16.05
C ASP A 248 -10.46 10.59 -14.67
N ARG A 249 -11.39 11.32 -14.06
CA ARG A 249 -11.85 11.12 -12.69
C ARG A 249 -13.27 10.59 -12.63
N ARG A 250 -13.82 10.17 -13.76
CA ARG A 250 -15.15 9.55 -13.84
C ARG A 250 -15.13 8.15 -13.24
N ALA A 251 -16.30 7.60 -12.93
CA ALA A 251 -16.43 6.26 -12.36
C ALA A 251 -15.81 5.17 -13.25
N ILE A 252 -15.43 4.04 -12.65
CA ILE A 252 -14.99 2.84 -13.38
C ILE A 252 -16.02 1.73 -13.15
N GLY A 253 -16.44 1.05 -14.21
CA GLY A 253 -17.30 -0.12 -14.09
C GLY A 253 -16.51 -1.36 -13.65
N THR A 254 -17.09 -2.19 -12.79
CA THR A 254 -16.67 -3.58 -12.59
C THR A 254 -17.47 -4.48 -13.53
N VAL A 255 -16.84 -5.50 -14.08
CA VAL A 255 -17.52 -6.54 -14.84
C VAL A 255 -17.06 -7.90 -14.33
N PHE A 256 -18.02 -8.70 -13.88
CA PHE A 256 -17.87 -10.11 -13.60
C PHE A 256 -18.63 -10.90 -14.65
N LEU A 257 -17.95 -11.78 -15.37
CA LEU A 257 -18.52 -12.66 -16.39
C LEU A 257 -18.82 -14.05 -15.85
N ALA A 258 -18.25 -14.42 -14.71
CA ALA A 258 -18.35 -15.71 -14.07
C ALA A 258 -18.70 -15.55 -12.58
N SER A 259 -18.76 -16.68 -11.89
CA SER A 259 -19.06 -16.73 -10.46
C SER A 259 -18.16 -17.72 -9.75
N SER A 260 -17.65 -17.33 -8.59
CA SER A 260 -16.94 -18.24 -7.69
C SER A 260 -17.79 -19.48 -7.35
N PRO A 261 -17.16 -20.66 -7.17
CA PRO A 261 -17.86 -21.86 -6.72
C PRO A 261 -18.61 -21.66 -5.40
N ALA A 262 -19.89 -22.04 -5.36
CA ALA A 262 -20.64 -22.10 -4.11
C ALA A 262 -20.22 -23.33 -3.28
N GLY A 263 -20.02 -23.14 -1.97
CA GLY A 263 -19.79 -24.23 -1.02
C GLY A 263 -18.38 -24.24 -0.43
N ASP A 264 -17.67 -25.37 -0.57
CA ASP A 264 -16.34 -25.55 0.03
C ASP A 264 -15.29 -24.75 -0.76
N PRO A 265 -14.70 -23.68 -0.19
CA PRO A 265 -13.80 -22.77 -0.91
C PRO A 265 -12.51 -23.45 -1.36
N GLN A 266 -12.21 -24.66 -0.88
CA GLN A 266 -11.03 -25.43 -1.28
C GLN A 266 -11.27 -26.33 -2.50
N LYS A 267 -12.49 -26.40 -3.03
CA LYS A 267 -12.85 -27.27 -4.14
C LYS A 267 -13.08 -26.49 -5.42
N ALA A 268 -12.57 -27.04 -6.51
CA ALA A 268 -12.92 -26.60 -7.85
C ALA A 268 -14.41 -26.82 -8.11
N GLY A 269 -15.02 -25.93 -8.89
CA GLY A 269 -16.47 -25.84 -9.02
C GLY A 269 -17.00 -25.71 -10.43
N GLY A 270 -16.30 -26.14 -11.47
CA GLY A 270 -16.79 -25.97 -12.85
C GLY A 270 -18.07 -26.76 -13.17
N PHE A 271 -18.95 -26.19 -14.00
CA PHE A 271 -20.13 -26.91 -14.51
C PHE A 271 -19.76 -27.80 -15.70
N PRO A 272 -20.37 -28.99 -15.87
CA PRO A 272 -20.01 -29.91 -16.95
C PRO A 272 -20.06 -29.32 -18.37
N ASN A 273 -20.96 -28.36 -18.61
CA ASN A 273 -21.20 -27.72 -19.92
C ASN A 273 -20.67 -26.28 -19.99
N ASN A 274 -20.24 -25.75 -18.85
CA ASN A 274 -19.70 -24.41 -18.65
C ASN A 274 -18.63 -24.46 -17.54
N PRO A 275 -17.46 -25.08 -17.82
CA PRO A 275 -16.49 -25.36 -16.78
C PRO A 275 -16.01 -24.09 -16.07
N ARG A 276 -15.93 -22.97 -16.80
CA ARG A 276 -15.43 -21.67 -16.33
C ARG A 276 -16.47 -20.87 -15.55
N ARG A 277 -17.67 -21.42 -15.36
CA ARG A 277 -18.79 -20.84 -14.59
C ARG A 277 -19.27 -19.49 -15.11
N TYR A 278 -19.13 -19.21 -16.40
CA TYR A 278 -19.64 -17.96 -16.97
C TYR A 278 -21.14 -17.80 -16.70
N PHE A 279 -21.56 -16.63 -16.24
CA PHE A 279 -22.93 -16.25 -15.91
C PHE A 279 -23.60 -17.10 -14.82
N ASP A 280 -22.82 -17.84 -14.01
CA ASP A 280 -23.32 -18.82 -13.03
C ASP A 280 -24.30 -19.84 -13.63
N ASP A 281 -24.13 -20.17 -14.91
CA ASP A 281 -25.08 -20.98 -15.67
C ASP A 281 -24.64 -22.45 -15.74
N ASP A 282 -25.39 -23.33 -15.07
CA ASP A 282 -25.19 -24.78 -15.10
C ASP A 282 -26.06 -25.51 -16.15
N THR A 283 -26.88 -24.76 -16.88
CA THR A 283 -27.98 -25.29 -17.68
C THR A 283 -27.53 -25.56 -19.12
N ALA A 284 -27.52 -26.86 -19.49
CA ALA A 284 -27.12 -27.31 -20.83
C ALA A 284 -27.94 -26.73 -21.99
N SER A 285 -29.18 -26.28 -21.72
CA SER A 285 -30.05 -25.69 -22.74
C SER A 285 -29.70 -24.25 -23.10
N ASP A 286 -28.94 -23.57 -22.24
CA ASP A 286 -28.58 -22.17 -22.44
C ASP A 286 -27.30 -22.09 -23.28
N PHE A 287 -26.26 -22.84 -22.90
CA PHE A 287 -25.15 -23.22 -23.78
C PHE A 287 -24.37 -24.44 -23.27
N ASP A 288 -23.75 -25.18 -24.20
CA ASP A 288 -22.73 -26.20 -23.90
C ASP A 288 -21.47 -25.92 -24.71
N VAL A 289 -20.43 -25.40 -24.06
CA VAL A 289 -19.17 -24.97 -24.71
C VAL A 289 -18.40 -26.13 -25.36
N ARG A 290 -18.81 -27.38 -25.14
CA ARG A 290 -18.21 -28.56 -25.79
C ARG A 290 -18.83 -28.85 -27.16
N THR A 291 -19.89 -28.14 -27.54
CA THR A 291 -20.59 -28.32 -28.82
C THR A 291 -20.48 -27.07 -29.67
N ALA A 292 -20.48 -27.21 -31.00
CA ALA A 292 -20.44 -26.06 -31.90
C ALA A 292 -21.66 -25.13 -31.75
N ALA A 293 -22.85 -25.70 -31.49
CA ALA A 293 -24.06 -24.92 -31.26
C ALA A 293 -24.01 -24.14 -29.94
N GLY A 294 -23.52 -24.77 -28.87
CA GLY A 294 -23.35 -24.12 -27.58
C GLY A 294 -22.25 -23.05 -27.61
N ILE A 295 -21.14 -23.25 -28.33
CA ILE A 295 -20.15 -22.19 -28.55
C ILE A 295 -20.77 -20.99 -29.27
N ALA A 296 -21.62 -21.19 -30.29
CA ALA A 296 -22.30 -20.08 -30.95
C ALA A 296 -23.26 -19.33 -30.00
N ALA A 297 -23.96 -20.04 -29.12
CA ALA A 297 -24.81 -19.44 -28.10
C ALA A 297 -24.01 -18.66 -27.04
N PHE A 298 -22.90 -19.22 -26.57
CA PHE A 298 -21.96 -18.57 -25.66
C PHE A 298 -21.37 -17.29 -26.27
N GLN A 299 -20.91 -17.35 -27.53
CA GLN A 299 -20.45 -16.18 -28.28
C GLN A 299 -21.52 -15.08 -28.33
N ALA A 300 -22.76 -15.43 -28.67
CA ALA A 300 -23.84 -14.45 -28.72
C ALA A 300 -24.08 -13.79 -27.34
N ARG A 301 -24.03 -14.57 -26.25
CA ARG A 301 -24.25 -14.07 -24.89
C ARG A 301 -23.13 -13.13 -24.43
N ILE A 302 -21.87 -13.46 -24.68
CA ILE A 302 -20.73 -12.59 -24.35
C ILE A 302 -20.77 -11.27 -25.14
N LEU A 303 -21.10 -11.31 -26.44
CA LEU A 303 -21.23 -10.09 -27.24
C LEU A 303 -22.42 -9.23 -26.80
N GLN A 304 -23.52 -9.87 -26.38
CA GLN A 304 -24.66 -9.16 -25.78
C GLN A 304 -24.26 -8.52 -24.45
N GLN A 305 -23.58 -9.26 -23.56
CA GLN A 305 -23.08 -8.73 -22.29
C GLN A 305 -22.16 -7.52 -22.51
N ALA A 306 -21.24 -7.56 -23.47
CA ALA A 306 -20.41 -6.39 -23.79
C ALA A 306 -21.23 -5.17 -24.23
N SER A 307 -22.33 -5.39 -24.95
CA SER A 307 -23.25 -4.31 -25.37
C SER A 307 -24.05 -3.76 -24.18
N ASP A 308 -24.46 -4.62 -23.26
CA ASP A 308 -25.15 -4.22 -22.03
C ASP A 308 -24.20 -3.47 -21.08
N ASN A 309 -22.93 -3.90 -21.00
CA ASN A 309 -21.87 -3.18 -20.29
C ASN A 309 -21.72 -1.75 -20.82
N VAL A 310 -21.67 -1.58 -22.16
CA VAL A 310 -21.64 -0.25 -22.79
C VAL A 310 -22.83 0.60 -22.34
N ALA A 311 -24.04 0.03 -22.31
CA ALA A 311 -25.24 0.78 -21.90
C ALA A 311 -25.16 1.21 -20.42
N ASN A 312 -24.65 0.35 -19.53
CA ASN A 312 -24.51 0.68 -18.11
C ASN A 312 -23.38 1.69 -17.87
N LEU A 313 -22.25 1.57 -18.55
CA LEU A 313 -21.16 2.55 -18.51
C LEU A 313 -21.61 3.94 -18.98
N GLN A 314 -22.49 4.01 -20.00
CA GLN A 314 -23.09 5.26 -20.44
C GLN A 314 -23.99 5.89 -19.36
N LYS A 315 -24.83 5.09 -18.71
CA LYS A 315 -25.69 5.57 -17.59
C LYS A 315 -24.87 6.07 -16.41
N MET A 316 -23.70 5.46 -16.16
CA MET A 316 -22.80 5.83 -15.08
C MET A 316 -21.91 7.04 -15.40
N ASP A 317 -21.87 7.51 -16.64
CA ASP A 317 -20.80 8.38 -17.16
C ASP A 317 -19.42 7.84 -16.78
N ALA A 318 -19.19 6.53 -16.96
CA ALA A 318 -17.94 5.90 -16.60
C ALA A 318 -16.82 6.22 -17.61
N GLN A 319 -15.56 6.11 -17.17
CA GLN A 319 -14.41 6.21 -18.06
C GLN A 319 -14.04 4.90 -18.76
N GLY A 320 -14.49 3.78 -18.20
CA GLY A 320 -14.15 2.45 -18.67
C GLY A 320 -14.63 1.39 -17.70
N ALA A 321 -14.31 0.13 -18.01
CA ALA A 321 -14.60 -1.02 -17.16
C ALA A 321 -13.38 -1.90 -16.96
N ILE A 322 -13.33 -2.61 -15.84
CA ILE A 322 -12.40 -3.70 -15.59
C ILE A 322 -13.17 -5.02 -15.57
N THR A 323 -12.74 -5.99 -16.39
CA THR A 323 -13.26 -7.36 -16.36
C THR A 323 -12.38 -8.22 -15.46
N TRP A 324 -12.93 -8.73 -14.35
CA TRP A 324 -12.14 -9.42 -13.32
C TRP A 324 -11.73 -10.84 -13.66
N ASP A 325 -12.59 -11.51 -14.41
CA ASP A 325 -12.68 -12.96 -14.50
C ASP A 325 -12.89 -13.39 -15.97
N ILE A 326 -12.15 -12.76 -16.88
CA ILE A 326 -12.24 -13.06 -18.32
C ILE A 326 -11.90 -14.53 -18.60
N GLU A 327 -11.07 -15.15 -17.75
CA GLU A 327 -10.71 -16.57 -17.80
C GLU A 327 -11.71 -17.50 -17.08
N GLY A 328 -12.71 -16.93 -16.39
CA GLY A 328 -13.68 -17.63 -15.57
C GLY A 328 -13.20 -17.95 -14.15
N GLU A 329 -14.06 -18.62 -13.37
CA GLU A 329 -13.87 -18.85 -11.94
C GLU A 329 -14.00 -20.35 -11.56
N GLU A 330 -13.43 -21.26 -12.36
CA GLU A 330 -13.57 -22.71 -12.09
C GLU A 330 -12.80 -23.23 -10.88
N TYR A 331 -11.75 -22.51 -10.49
CA TYR A 331 -10.77 -22.92 -9.49
C TYR A 331 -11.23 -22.61 -8.05
N PRO A 332 -10.64 -23.26 -7.02
CA PRO A 332 -10.89 -22.92 -5.62
C PRO A 332 -10.69 -21.43 -5.33
N GLN A 333 -11.33 -20.91 -4.29
CA GLN A 333 -11.44 -19.46 -3.99
C GLN A 333 -10.09 -18.75 -3.85
N SER A 334 -9.03 -19.42 -3.40
CA SER A 334 -7.67 -18.85 -3.35
C SER A 334 -7.05 -18.59 -4.74
N THR A 335 -7.69 -19.07 -5.80
CA THR A 335 -7.23 -19.08 -7.19
C THR A 335 -8.37 -18.82 -8.19
N SER A 336 -9.57 -18.48 -7.72
CA SER A 336 -10.75 -18.34 -8.57
C SER A 336 -10.59 -17.16 -9.53
N TYR A 337 -10.00 -16.06 -9.06
CA TYR A 337 -9.46 -15.02 -9.92
C TYR A 337 -8.11 -15.45 -10.48
N VAL A 338 -8.12 -15.84 -11.74
CA VAL A 338 -6.94 -16.31 -12.47
C VAL A 338 -5.98 -15.15 -12.76
N CYS A 339 -6.49 -14.09 -13.40
CA CYS A 339 -5.74 -12.86 -13.69
C CYS A 339 -4.47 -13.10 -14.54
N GLU A 340 -4.62 -13.88 -15.62
CA GLU A 340 -3.57 -14.34 -16.54
C GLU A 340 -4.02 -14.14 -17.98
N PRO A 341 -4.19 -12.87 -18.40
CA PRO A 341 -4.76 -12.56 -19.71
C PRO A 341 -3.93 -13.16 -20.85
N ASP A 342 -2.61 -13.28 -20.68
CA ASP A 342 -1.67 -13.86 -21.63
C ASP A 342 -1.81 -15.39 -21.81
N ASN A 343 -2.50 -16.06 -20.89
CA ASN A 343 -2.79 -17.49 -20.93
C ASN A 343 -4.26 -17.82 -21.25
N ILE A 344 -5.07 -16.82 -21.62
CA ILE A 344 -6.52 -16.98 -21.87
C ILE A 344 -6.85 -18.13 -22.86
N ALA A 345 -6.03 -18.36 -23.88
CA ALA A 345 -6.26 -19.44 -24.86
C ALA A 345 -6.14 -20.85 -24.28
N GLN A 346 -5.34 -21.01 -23.22
CA GLN A 346 -5.21 -22.27 -22.51
C GLN A 346 -6.28 -22.39 -21.42
N ILE A 347 -6.56 -21.29 -20.71
CA ILE A 347 -7.40 -21.31 -19.51
C ILE A 347 -8.89 -21.24 -19.89
N ALA A 348 -9.28 -20.35 -20.81
CA ALA A 348 -10.64 -20.18 -21.30
C ALA A 348 -10.71 -20.28 -22.84
N PRO A 349 -10.48 -21.48 -23.42
CA PRO A 349 -10.46 -21.66 -24.86
C PRO A 349 -11.77 -21.25 -25.56
N GLU A 350 -12.90 -21.25 -24.87
CA GLU A 350 -14.18 -20.76 -25.35
C GLU A 350 -14.17 -19.25 -25.68
N MET A 351 -13.45 -18.44 -24.89
CA MET A 351 -13.23 -17.01 -25.13
C MET A 351 -12.28 -16.75 -26.32
N GLU A 352 -11.51 -17.78 -26.69
CA GLU A 352 -10.58 -17.78 -27.81
C GLU A 352 -11.13 -18.43 -29.08
N THR A 353 -12.44 -18.67 -29.10
CA THR A 353 -13.12 -19.15 -30.30
C THR A 353 -13.28 -18.05 -31.33
N THR A 354 -13.16 -18.41 -32.61
CA THR A 354 -13.47 -17.49 -33.70
C THR A 354 -14.99 -17.37 -33.87
N ILE A 355 -15.48 -16.13 -33.93
CA ILE A 355 -16.90 -15.84 -34.14
C ILE A 355 -17.31 -16.30 -35.55
N THR A 356 -18.27 -17.22 -35.62
CA THR A 356 -18.70 -17.84 -36.89
C THR A 356 -20.02 -17.31 -37.42
N ASP A 357 -20.82 -16.63 -36.58
CA ASP A 357 -22.10 -16.06 -36.99
C ASP A 357 -21.89 -15.05 -38.13
N ARG A 358 -22.61 -15.24 -39.22
CA ARG A 358 -22.52 -14.41 -40.43
C ARG A 358 -23.21 -13.07 -40.27
N ALA A 359 -24.12 -12.93 -39.32
CA ALA A 359 -24.81 -11.68 -39.03
C ALA A 359 -23.99 -10.77 -38.09
N SER A 360 -23.10 -11.34 -37.27
CA SER A 360 -22.24 -10.58 -36.37
C SER A 360 -21.25 -9.68 -37.14
N PRO A 361 -21.13 -8.38 -36.78
CA PRO A 361 -20.11 -7.51 -37.35
C PRO A 361 -18.68 -7.90 -36.95
N TYR A 362 -18.54 -8.82 -35.98
CA TYR A 362 -17.26 -9.32 -35.46
C TYR A 362 -16.89 -10.70 -36.02
N LYS A 363 -17.59 -11.19 -37.04
CA LYS A 363 -17.30 -12.47 -37.69
C LYS A 363 -15.82 -12.56 -38.08
N GLY A 364 -15.17 -13.65 -37.70
CA GLY A 364 -13.76 -13.90 -37.97
C GLY A 364 -12.79 -13.35 -36.93
N MET A 365 -13.28 -12.58 -35.95
CA MET A 365 -12.49 -12.19 -34.77
C MET A 365 -12.54 -13.27 -33.70
N LYS A 366 -11.57 -13.26 -32.78
CA LYS A 366 -11.68 -14.00 -31.53
C LYS A 366 -12.74 -13.36 -30.63
N LEU A 367 -13.39 -14.15 -29.78
CA LEU A 367 -14.52 -13.67 -28.97
C LEU A 367 -14.07 -12.62 -27.95
N ASP A 368 -12.95 -12.83 -27.27
CA ASP A 368 -12.29 -11.87 -26.39
C ASP A 368 -11.93 -10.55 -27.09
N ASP A 369 -11.35 -10.61 -28.29
CA ASP A 369 -11.04 -9.42 -29.09
C ASP A 369 -12.31 -8.61 -29.39
N ALA A 370 -13.39 -9.30 -29.78
CA ALA A 370 -14.67 -8.67 -30.09
C ALA A 370 -15.34 -8.09 -28.83
N TYR A 371 -15.29 -8.79 -27.71
CA TYR A 371 -15.80 -8.35 -26.41
C TYR A 371 -15.19 -7.00 -26.00
N PHE A 372 -13.87 -6.89 -25.99
CA PHE A 372 -13.20 -5.62 -25.67
C PHE A 372 -13.38 -4.57 -26.77
N LYS A 373 -13.43 -4.99 -28.04
CA LYS A 373 -13.68 -4.08 -29.16
C LYS A 373 -15.02 -3.38 -29.07
N ILE A 374 -16.07 -4.03 -28.58
CA ILE A 374 -17.40 -3.41 -28.40
C ILE A 374 -17.30 -2.20 -27.47
N MET A 375 -16.66 -2.35 -26.31
CA MET A 375 -16.51 -1.29 -25.32
C MET A 375 -15.59 -0.16 -25.81
N THR A 376 -14.42 -0.52 -26.38
CA THR A 376 -13.48 0.48 -26.90
C THR A 376 -14.04 1.26 -28.09
N SER A 377 -14.84 0.61 -28.95
CA SER A 377 -15.52 1.30 -30.08
C SER A 377 -16.59 2.28 -29.60
N ALA A 378 -17.14 2.09 -28.39
CA ALA A 378 -18.05 3.03 -27.74
C ALA A 378 -17.32 4.17 -27.01
N GLY A 379 -15.98 4.21 -27.04
CA GLY A 379 -15.16 5.25 -26.43
C GLY A 379 -14.81 5.01 -24.96
N PHE A 380 -15.06 3.81 -24.44
CA PHE A 380 -14.69 3.43 -23.08
C PHE A 380 -13.30 2.79 -23.04
N ARG A 381 -12.56 3.04 -21.96
CA ARG A 381 -11.37 2.25 -21.64
C ARG A 381 -11.77 0.86 -21.20
N VAL A 382 -10.89 -0.09 -21.42
CA VAL A 382 -11.05 -1.46 -20.94
C VAL A 382 -9.89 -1.85 -20.04
N GLY A 383 -10.15 -2.83 -19.20
CA GLY A 383 -9.22 -3.28 -18.19
C GLY A 383 -9.43 -4.72 -17.81
N VAL A 384 -8.41 -5.28 -17.18
CA VAL A 384 -8.40 -6.67 -16.69
C VAL A 384 -7.74 -6.77 -15.33
N CYS A 385 -8.01 -7.89 -14.66
CA CYS A 385 -7.20 -8.36 -13.55
C CYS A 385 -5.83 -8.82 -14.02
N VAL A 386 -4.80 -8.52 -13.22
CA VAL A 386 -3.49 -9.18 -13.30
C VAL A 386 -3.02 -9.54 -11.90
N ARG A 387 -2.18 -10.57 -11.78
CA ARG A 387 -1.55 -10.97 -10.52
C ARG A 387 -0.03 -10.98 -10.60
N PRO A 388 0.68 -10.63 -9.50
CA PRO A 388 2.13 -10.71 -9.43
C PRO A 388 2.65 -12.14 -9.35
N GLN A 389 1.81 -13.07 -8.89
CA GLN A 389 2.11 -14.50 -8.88
C GLN A 389 1.96 -15.11 -10.27
N HIS A 390 2.63 -16.24 -10.51
CA HIS A 390 2.48 -17.04 -11.73
C HIS A 390 1.42 -18.14 -11.54
N PHE A 391 0.41 -18.16 -12.40
CA PHE A 391 -0.61 -19.18 -12.37
C PHE A 391 -0.11 -20.52 -12.92
N THR A 392 -0.27 -21.58 -12.13
CA THR A 392 0.07 -22.94 -12.53
C THR A 392 -1.16 -23.85 -12.43
N PRO A 393 -1.70 -24.34 -13.56
CA PRO A 393 -2.80 -25.30 -13.52
C PRO A 393 -2.33 -26.66 -12.99
N GLY A 394 -3.17 -27.29 -12.17
CA GLY A 394 -2.97 -28.61 -11.58
C GLY A 394 -3.92 -29.67 -12.15
N ALA A 395 -3.82 -30.89 -11.63
CA ALA A 395 -4.73 -31.99 -12.00
C ALA A 395 -6.11 -31.81 -11.35
N GLY A 396 -7.15 -32.29 -12.03
CA GLY A 396 -8.51 -32.37 -11.47
C GLY A 396 -9.17 -31.03 -11.19
N GLY A 397 -8.86 -29.98 -11.96
CA GLY A 397 -9.44 -28.64 -11.79
C GLY A 397 -8.81 -27.83 -10.65
N THR A 398 -7.67 -28.25 -10.12
CA THR A 398 -6.88 -27.46 -9.16
C THR A 398 -5.96 -26.49 -9.88
N ALA A 399 -5.53 -25.42 -9.22
CA ALA A 399 -4.49 -24.52 -9.68
C ALA A 399 -3.78 -23.88 -8.48
N GLN A 400 -2.67 -23.19 -8.75
CA GLN A 400 -1.90 -22.47 -7.75
C GLN A 400 -1.45 -21.12 -8.30
N GLN A 401 -1.43 -20.12 -7.43
CA GLN A 401 -0.73 -18.87 -7.66
C GLN A 401 0.66 -18.97 -7.01
N VAL A 402 1.70 -19.08 -7.84
CA VAL A 402 3.08 -19.29 -7.40
C VAL A 402 3.75 -17.92 -7.19
N TYR A 403 4.14 -17.64 -5.95
CA TYR A 403 4.87 -16.41 -5.62
C TYR A 403 6.24 -16.39 -6.30
N LEU A 404 6.60 -15.23 -6.84
CA LEU A 404 7.84 -14.97 -7.57
C LEU A 404 8.75 -14.04 -6.77
N GLN A 405 10.04 -13.97 -7.12
CA GLN A 405 10.97 -12.98 -6.57
C GLN A 405 10.87 -11.66 -7.33
N ASP A 406 11.26 -10.52 -6.75
CA ASP A 406 11.06 -9.15 -7.28
C ASP A 406 11.30 -8.97 -8.80
N THR A 407 12.44 -9.47 -9.32
CA THR A 407 12.78 -9.31 -10.75
C THR A 407 11.89 -10.12 -11.67
N GLU A 408 11.42 -11.27 -11.18
CA GLU A 408 10.46 -12.12 -11.87
C GLU A 408 9.07 -11.51 -11.76
N THR A 409 8.67 -11.02 -10.57
CA THR A 409 7.39 -10.33 -10.32
C THR A 409 7.17 -9.15 -11.26
N PHE A 410 8.17 -8.28 -11.45
CA PHE A 410 8.06 -7.18 -12.42
C PHE A 410 7.85 -7.68 -13.85
N SER A 411 8.60 -8.70 -14.26
CA SER A 411 8.55 -9.24 -15.63
C SER A 411 7.21 -9.93 -15.91
N GLU A 412 6.69 -10.64 -14.92
CA GLU A 412 5.40 -11.32 -14.93
C GLU A 412 4.26 -10.33 -15.11
N LEU A 413 4.16 -9.32 -14.22
CA LEU A 413 3.15 -8.27 -14.32
C LEU A 413 3.24 -7.53 -15.66
N LEU A 414 4.45 -7.17 -16.09
CA LEU A 414 4.63 -6.46 -17.35
C LEU A 414 4.20 -7.31 -18.54
N GLY A 415 4.49 -8.61 -18.54
CA GLY A 415 4.09 -9.55 -19.59
C GLY A 415 2.57 -9.59 -19.74
N LYS A 416 1.85 -9.82 -18.64
CA LYS A 416 0.39 -9.87 -18.57
C LYS A 416 -0.25 -8.56 -19.02
N MET A 417 0.22 -7.44 -18.46
CA MET A 417 -0.30 -6.13 -18.79
C MET A 417 -0.04 -5.77 -20.25
N ARG A 418 1.17 -6.06 -20.79
CA ARG A 418 1.50 -5.80 -22.20
C ARG A 418 0.65 -6.63 -23.14
N PHE A 419 0.41 -7.90 -22.83
CA PHE A 419 -0.47 -8.73 -23.64
C PHE A 419 -1.86 -8.10 -23.77
N ALA A 420 -2.50 -7.76 -22.64
CA ALA A 420 -3.84 -7.18 -22.62
C ALA A 420 -3.86 -5.77 -23.26
N HIS A 421 -2.83 -4.97 -23.00
CA HIS A 421 -2.65 -3.65 -23.61
C HIS A 421 -2.54 -3.74 -25.14
N ASP A 422 -1.61 -4.55 -25.65
CA ASP A 422 -1.30 -4.62 -27.08
C ASP A 422 -2.41 -5.32 -27.88
N ARG A 423 -3.06 -6.32 -27.29
CA ARG A 423 -4.13 -7.09 -27.95
C ARG A 423 -5.49 -6.42 -27.87
N TRP A 424 -5.89 -5.99 -26.68
CA TRP A 424 -7.26 -5.50 -26.43
C TRP A 424 -7.34 -3.99 -26.25
N GLY A 425 -6.21 -3.28 -26.17
CA GLY A 425 -6.18 -1.86 -25.84
C GLY A 425 -6.48 -1.59 -24.37
N ALA A 426 -6.18 -2.56 -23.48
CA ALA A 426 -6.42 -2.40 -22.06
C ALA A 426 -5.48 -1.36 -21.43
N THR A 427 -6.04 -0.44 -20.65
CA THR A 427 -5.31 0.63 -19.95
C THR A 427 -5.72 0.76 -18.49
N LEU A 428 -6.60 -0.12 -17.98
CA LEU A 428 -7.03 -0.15 -16.58
C LEU A 428 -6.61 -1.51 -16.01
N PHE A 429 -5.71 -1.52 -15.03
CA PHE A 429 -5.16 -2.74 -14.45
C PHE A 429 -5.29 -2.71 -12.95
N TYR A 430 -6.05 -3.64 -12.39
CA TYR A 430 -5.97 -3.94 -10.97
C TYR A 430 -5.04 -5.11 -10.77
N VAL A 431 -4.30 -4.99 -9.68
CA VAL A 431 -3.31 -5.97 -9.32
C VAL A 431 -3.81 -6.63 -8.05
N ASP A 432 -4.38 -7.82 -8.24
CA ASP A 432 -4.90 -8.67 -7.17
C ASP A 432 -3.74 -9.25 -6.36
N SER A 433 -3.89 -9.31 -5.03
CA SER A 433 -2.90 -9.85 -4.10
C SER A 433 -1.48 -9.34 -4.37
N SER A 434 -1.30 -8.02 -4.36
CA SER A 434 -0.04 -7.27 -4.49
C SER A 434 0.89 -7.41 -3.26
N VAL A 435 1.11 -8.66 -2.86
CA VAL A 435 1.95 -9.07 -1.73
C VAL A 435 2.93 -10.19 -2.11
N GLU A 436 4.00 -10.24 -1.33
CA GLU A 436 4.98 -11.33 -1.29
C GLU A 436 4.41 -12.57 -0.58
N GLN A 437 5.15 -13.69 -0.65
CA GLN A 437 4.74 -14.96 -0.04
C GLN A 437 4.50 -14.86 1.49
N ASP A 438 5.22 -13.97 2.18
CA ASP A 438 5.08 -13.75 3.62
C ASP A 438 3.99 -12.72 3.98
N GLY A 439 3.30 -12.16 2.98
CA GLY A 439 2.28 -11.14 3.11
C GLY A 439 2.83 -9.71 3.11
N ALA A 440 4.14 -9.50 2.90
CA ALA A 440 4.68 -8.15 2.75
C ALA A 440 4.13 -7.48 1.49
N ILE A 441 3.78 -6.21 1.57
CA ILE A 441 3.35 -5.43 0.40
C ILE A 441 4.53 -5.29 -0.57
N LEU A 442 4.28 -5.54 -1.86
CA LEU A 442 5.28 -5.38 -2.92
C LEU A 442 5.90 -3.96 -2.90
N ASP A 443 7.17 -3.83 -3.28
CA ASP A 443 7.80 -2.50 -3.35
C ASP A 443 7.16 -1.65 -4.45
N ALA A 444 6.84 -0.40 -4.12
CA ALA A 444 6.35 0.60 -5.05
C ALA A 444 7.28 0.81 -6.27
N ASP A 445 8.57 0.47 -6.17
CA ASP A 445 9.53 0.51 -7.29
C ASP A 445 9.15 -0.45 -8.44
N ILE A 446 8.47 -1.56 -8.15
CA ILE A 446 7.91 -2.44 -9.20
C ILE A 446 6.87 -1.65 -10.00
N PHE A 447 5.95 -0.98 -9.31
CA PHE A 447 4.89 -0.20 -9.92
C PHE A 447 5.38 1.06 -10.62
N GLN A 448 6.43 1.70 -10.10
CA GLN A 448 7.10 2.80 -10.80
C GLN A 448 7.60 2.35 -12.17
N LYS A 449 8.24 1.17 -12.25
CA LYS A 449 8.73 0.61 -13.51
C LYS A 449 7.57 0.24 -14.44
N LEU A 450 6.48 -0.32 -13.92
CA LEU A 450 5.29 -0.63 -14.71
C LEU A 450 4.64 0.63 -15.30
N ALA A 451 4.44 1.66 -14.48
CA ALA A 451 3.91 2.95 -14.92
C ALA A 451 4.82 3.63 -15.96
N ALA A 452 6.15 3.50 -15.83
CA ALA A 452 7.07 4.00 -16.85
C ALA A 452 7.02 3.18 -18.15
N ALA A 453 6.73 1.88 -18.06
CA ALA A 453 6.68 0.95 -19.19
C ALA A 453 5.35 1.03 -19.98
N LEU A 454 4.28 1.44 -19.32
CA LEU A 454 2.91 1.62 -19.85
C LEU A 454 2.32 2.96 -19.34
N PRO A 455 2.84 4.12 -19.82
CA PRO A 455 2.55 5.45 -19.25
C PRO A 455 1.12 5.95 -19.49
N ASP A 456 0.36 5.28 -20.35
CA ASP A 456 -1.04 5.56 -20.65
C ASP A 456 -2.01 4.65 -19.86
N SER A 457 -1.50 3.88 -18.91
CA SER A 457 -2.27 2.93 -18.11
C SER A 457 -2.44 3.37 -16.66
N LEU A 458 -3.59 3.06 -16.08
CA LEU A 458 -3.87 3.21 -14.65
C LEU A 458 -3.66 1.86 -13.96
N ILE A 459 -2.80 1.83 -12.95
CA ILE A 459 -2.50 0.64 -12.15
C ILE A 459 -3.09 0.82 -10.75
N MET A 460 -3.80 -0.19 -10.26
CA MET A 460 -4.59 -0.18 -9.03
C MET A 460 -4.21 -1.39 -8.16
N PRO A 461 -3.09 -1.33 -7.41
CA PRO A 461 -2.73 -2.40 -6.50
C PRO A 461 -3.71 -2.52 -5.33
N GLU A 462 -4.06 -3.75 -4.96
CA GLU A 462 -4.96 -4.09 -3.85
C GLU A 462 -4.35 -3.71 -2.49
N GLU A 463 -3.09 -4.03 -2.28
CA GLU A 463 -2.29 -3.65 -1.13
C GLU A 463 -1.28 -2.59 -1.52
N ALA A 464 -1.26 -1.50 -0.75
CA ALA A 464 -0.41 -0.38 -1.05
C ALA A 464 0.16 0.26 0.20
N THR A 465 1.34 0.85 0.02
CA THR A 465 1.96 1.76 0.97
C THR A 465 1.85 3.20 0.49
N PRO A 466 2.05 4.20 1.37
CA PRO A 466 2.06 5.60 0.95
C PRO A 466 2.96 5.94 -0.25
N LYS A 467 4.08 5.22 -0.44
CA LYS A 467 4.97 5.37 -1.61
C LYS A 467 4.29 5.05 -2.94
N HIS A 468 3.31 4.13 -2.97
CA HIS A 468 2.61 3.71 -4.20
C HIS A 468 1.85 4.85 -4.87
N TYR A 469 1.27 5.77 -4.09
CA TYR A 469 0.53 6.92 -4.60
C TYR A 469 1.36 7.86 -5.49
N GLY A 470 2.69 7.72 -5.52
CA GLY A 470 3.53 8.42 -6.49
C GLY A 470 3.34 7.91 -7.92
N TYR A 471 2.93 6.65 -8.10
CA TYR A 471 3.00 5.95 -9.39
C TYR A 471 1.69 5.24 -9.77
N THR A 472 0.81 4.99 -8.80
CA THR A 472 -0.44 4.24 -8.94
C THR A 472 -1.62 4.95 -8.28
N ALA A 473 -2.83 4.43 -8.48
CA ALA A 473 -4.00 4.78 -7.71
C ALA A 473 -4.47 3.54 -6.94
N PRO A 474 -4.03 3.33 -5.70
CA PRO A 474 -4.37 2.15 -4.91
C PRO A 474 -5.87 1.86 -4.88
N PHE A 475 -6.19 0.57 -4.97
CA PHE A 475 -7.55 0.08 -4.82
C PHE A 475 -7.97 0.16 -3.34
N LEU A 476 -9.25 0.46 -3.11
CA LEU A 476 -9.87 0.51 -1.79
C LEU A 476 -11.17 -0.29 -1.82
N SER A 477 -11.49 -0.99 -0.73
CA SER A 477 -12.72 -1.78 -0.61
C SER A 477 -13.63 -1.20 0.46
N PHE A 478 -14.67 -0.48 0.04
CA PHE A 478 -15.69 0.01 0.98
C PHE A 478 -16.53 -1.13 1.55
N ILE A 479 -16.76 -2.20 0.78
CA ILE A 479 -17.55 -3.35 1.22
C ILE A 479 -16.85 -4.11 2.35
N ASP A 480 -15.56 -4.43 2.20
CA ASP A 480 -14.83 -5.28 3.15
C ASP A 480 -14.16 -4.49 4.26
N HIS A 481 -13.58 -3.33 3.95
CA HIS A 481 -12.74 -2.57 4.88
C HIS A 481 -13.40 -1.29 5.37
N GLY A 482 -14.45 -0.82 4.69
CA GLY A 482 -15.11 0.45 5.02
C GLY A 482 -14.30 1.67 4.56
N ASP A 483 -13.44 1.51 3.56
CA ASP A 483 -12.61 2.58 3.02
C ASP A 483 -13.44 3.69 2.37
N LEU A 484 -13.07 4.95 2.61
CA LEU A 484 -13.85 6.12 2.18
C LEU A 484 -13.14 7.01 1.14
N GLY A 485 -11.88 6.70 0.81
CA GLY A 485 -11.06 7.46 -0.12
C GLY A 485 -9.60 7.57 0.35
N THR A 486 -8.77 8.24 -0.45
CA THR A 486 -7.35 8.43 -0.12
C THR A 486 -7.20 9.22 1.18
N ASP A 487 -6.30 8.76 2.06
CA ASP A 487 -5.96 9.48 3.29
C ASP A 487 -5.52 10.93 2.96
N PRO A 488 -6.16 11.96 3.55
CA PRO A 488 -5.79 13.35 3.35
C PRO A 488 -4.30 13.66 3.58
N ILE A 489 -3.61 12.90 4.43
CA ILE A 489 -2.17 13.07 4.65
C ILE A 489 -1.35 12.79 3.39
N VAL A 490 -1.78 11.85 2.55
CA VAL A 490 -1.09 11.53 1.28
C VAL A 490 -1.09 12.75 0.36
N ARG A 491 -2.21 13.45 0.28
CA ARG A 491 -2.36 14.67 -0.52
C ARG A 491 -1.50 15.84 -0.04
N SER A 492 -0.89 15.75 1.15
CA SER A 492 0.05 16.77 1.62
C SER A 492 1.42 16.70 0.97
N TYR A 493 1.81 15.56 0.39
CA TYR A 493 3.07 15.37 -0.34
C TYR A 493 2.86 14.90 -1.79
N TYR A 494 1.72 14.29 -2.11
CA TYR A 494 1.27 14.00 -3.48
C TYR A 494 -0.10 14.66 -3.72
N PRO A 495 -0.16 15.95 -4.07
CA PRO A 495 -1.42 16.71 -4.13
C PRO A 495 -2.50 16.11 -5.03
N ASP A 496 -2.10 15.46 -6.13
CA ASP A 496 -3.00 14.87 -7.11
C ASP A 496 -3.28 13.37 -6.85
N ALA A 497 -2.79 12.83 -5.73
CA ALA A 497 -3.02 11.45 -5.34
C ALA A 497 -4.51 11.16 -5.15
N PHE A 498 -4.90 9.98 -5.61
CA PHE A 498 -6.24 9.47 -5.53
C PHE A 498 -6.24 7.94 -5.45
N SER A 499 -7.37 7.39 -5.04
CA SER A 499 -7.64 5.97 -4.95
C SER A 499 -8.80 5.59 -5.84
N VAL A 500 -8.89 4.29 -6.16
CA VAL A 500 -10.04 3.70 -6.83
C VAL A 500 -10.82 2.86 -5.82
N ASN A 501 -12.01 3.32 -5.42
CA ASN A 501 -12.79 2.76 -4.33
C ASN A 501 -13.98 1.95 -4.83
N MET A 502 -13.98 0.65 -4.56
CA MET A 502 -15.08 -0.24 -4.88
C MET A 502 -16.21 -0.09 -3.86
N VAL A 503 -17.38 0.33 -4.37
CA VAL A 503 -18.59 0.57 -3.55
C VAL A 503 -19.77 -0.33 -3.94
N ASN A 504 -19.54 -1.32 -4.80
CA ASN A 504 -20.51 -2.32 -5.23
C ASN A 504 -20.99 -3.20 -4.08
N ASP A 505 -22.19 -3.76 -4.21
CA ASP A 505 -22.75 -4.77 -3.31
C ASP A 505 -22.84 -4.36 -1.83
N VAL A 506 -22.69 -3.07 -1.55
CA VAL A 506 -22.80 -2.53 -0.20
C VAL A 506 -24.27 -2.42 0.21
N ASP A 507 -24.57 -2.79 1.45
CA ASP A 507 -25.88 -2.55 2.06
C ASP A 507 -26.29 -1.06 1.92
N ALA A 508 -27.56 -0.82 1.58
CA ALA A 508 -28.04 0.51 1.27
C ALA A 508 -27.95 1.47 2.47
N GLU A 509 -28.13 1.00 3.71
CA GLU A 509 -27.98 1.82 4.90
C GLU A 509 -26.50 2.17 5.15
N LYS A 510 -25.59 1.20 4.95
CA LYS A 510 -24.14 1.44 5.03
C LYS A 510 -23.69 2.47 3.99
N LEU A 511 -24.17 2.37 2.75
CA LEU A 511 -23.84 3.32 1.68
C LEU A 511 -24.39 4.73 1.98
N ALA A 512 -25.64 4.83 2.42
CA ALA A 512 -26.26 6.11 2.78
C ALA A 512 -25.53 6.80 3.95
N ALA A 513 -25.07 6.04 4.95
CA ALA A 513 -24.31 6.58 6.07
C ALA A 513 -22.95 7.19 5.64
N ALA A 514 -22.33 6.64 4.59
CA ALA A 514 -21.03 7.07 4.07
C ALA A 514 -21.12 8.11 2.94
N GLU A 515 -22.30 8.40 2.40
CA GLU A 515 -22.51 9.20 1.20
C GLU A 515 -21.76 10.55 1.24
N SER A 516 -21.88 11.30 2.34
CA SER A 516 -21.23 12.62 2.45
C SER A 516 -19.70 12.55 2.36
N GLN A 517 -19.10 11.47 2.87
CA GLN A 517 -17.66 11.24 2.85
C GLN A 517 -17.21 10.79 1.46
N LEU A 518 -17.96 9.89 0.81
CA LEU A 518 -17.71 9.44 -0.56
C LEU A 518 -17.89 10.57 -1.59
N VAL A 519 -18.89 11.45 -1.41
CA VAL A 519 -19.02 12.68 -2.21
C VAL A 519 -17.80 13.58 -2.05
N ASN A 520 -17.28 13.69 -0.82
CA ASN A 520 -16.08 14.49 -0.59
C ASN A 520 -14.84 13.84 -1.22
N SER A 521 -14.69 12.52 -1.18
CA SER A 521 -13.57 11.82 -1.79
C SER A 521 -13.56 12.00 -3.32
N VAL A 522 -14.71 11.86 -3.98
CA VAL A 522 -14.88 12.18 -5.41
C VAL A 522 -14.53 13.64 -5.71
N ARG A 523 -15.00 14.58 -4.87
CA ARG A 523 -14.67 16.01 -5.04
C ARG A 523 -13.16 16.27 -4.95
N THR A 524 -12.45 15.47 -4.14
CA THR A 524 -10.99 15.55 -4.01
C THR A 524 -10.21 14.68 -5.01
N GLY A 525 -10.91 14.01 -5.93
CA GLY A 525 -10.31 13.28 -7.04
C GLY A 525 -10.30 11.75 -6.92
N ASP A 526 -10.92 11.16 -5.90
CA ASP A 526 -11.07 9.69 -5.85
C ASP A 526 -12.07 9.20 -6.90
N VAL A 527 -11.87 7.97 -7.37
CA VAL A 527 -12.71 7.31 -8.38
C VAL A 527 -13.51 6.22 -7.70
N LEU A 528 -14.83 6.28 -7.77
CA LEU A 528 -15.70 5.18 -7.33
C LEU A 528 -15.86 4.13 -8.43
N MET A 529 -15.98 2.87 -8.03
CA MET A 529 -16.37 1.77 -8.90
C MET A 529 -17.82 1.36 -8.66
N GLY A 530 -18.54 1.07 -9.75
CA GLY A 530 -19.94 0.63 -9.79
C GLY A 530 -20.10 -0.61 -10.68
N HIS A 531 -21.24 -1.31 -10.63
CA HIS A 531 -21.46 -2.43 -11.56
C HIS A 531 -21.67 -1.95 -13.00
N ALA A 532 -21.04 -2.63 -13.96
CA ALA A 532 -21.29 -2.46 -15.38
C ALA A 532 -21.87 -3.71 -16.03
N ASP A 533 -21.56 -4.89 -15.51
CA ASP A 533 -22.15 -6.19 -15.88
C ASP A 533 -23.66 -6.25 -15.69
N TYR A 534 -24.17 -5.58 -14.67
CA TYR A 534 -25.60 -5.33 -14.50
C TYR A 534 -25.84 -3.97 -13.83
N TRP A 535 -27.08 -3.50 -13.82
CA TRP A 535 -27.43 -2.24 -13.14
C TRP A 535 -28.01 -2.55 -11.77
N GLN A 536 -27.22 -2.38 -10.72
CA GLN A 536 -27.61 -2.58 -9.33
C GLN A 536 -28.46 -1.40 -8.84
N ALA A 537 -29.25 -1.64 -7.78
CA ALA A 537 -30.02 -0.61 -7.10
C ALA A 537 -29.15 0.54 -6.53
N ASN A 538 -27.87 0.29 -6.26
CA ASN A 538 -26.92 1.27 -5.71
C ASN A 538 -26.27 2.17 -6.78
N ASP A 539 -26.21 1.75 -8.05
CA ASP A 539 -25.53 2.51 -9.11
C ASP A 539 -26.11 3.94 -9.31
N PRO A 540 -27.44 4.18 -9.21
CA PRO A 540 -27.98 5.53 -9.21
C PRO A 540 -27.45 6.42 -8.08
N THR A 541 -27.13 5.85 -6.92
CA THR A 541 -26.53 6.58 -5.80
C THR A 541 -25.11 7.01 -6.15
N ILE A 542 -24.30 6.13 -6.78
CA ILE A 542 -22.96 6.48 -7.27
C ILE A 542 -23.04 7.67 -8.23
N VAL A 543 -23.95 7.61 -9.22
CA VAL A 543 -24.19 8.72 -10.16
C VAL A 543 -24.59 10.01 -9.42
N ALA A 544 -25.45 9.92 -8.41
CA ALA A 544 -25.84 11.07 -7.59
C ALA A 544 -24.66 11.66 -6.80
N MET A 545 -23.72 10.83 -6.34
CA MET A 545 -22.51 11.29 -5.65
C MET A 545 -21.61 12.13 -6.59
N TYR A 546 -21.39 11.69 -7.83
CA TYR A 546 -20.62 12.45 -8.83
C TYR A 546 -21.29 13.79 -9.19
N ARG A 547 -22.63 13.79 -9.32
CA ARG A 547 -23.39 15.03 -9.53
C ARG A 547 -23.23 15.99 -8.35
N SER A 548 -23.29 15.49 -7.12
CA SER A 548 -23.12 16.27 -5.89
C SER A 548 -21.68 16.75 -5.64
N ALA A 549 -20.70 16.01 -6.16
CA ALA A 549 -19.30 16.42 -6.16
C ALA A 549 -19.02 17.54 -7.18
N GLY A 550 -19.91 17.74 -8.17
CA GLY A 550 -19.75 18.72 -9.25
C GLY A 550 -18.82 18.25 -10.36
N THR A 551 -18.53 16.94 -10.44
CA THR A 551 -17.60 16.33 -11.41
C THR A 551 -18.30 15.67 -12.59
N TRP A 552 -19.63 15.50 -12.51
CA TRP A 552 -20.46 14.95 -13.57
C TRP A 552 -20.47 15.80 -14.84
N LYS A 553 -20.27 15.19 -16.01
CA LYS A 553 -20.48 15.82 -17.31
C LYS A 553 -21.63 15.11 -18.01
N PRO A 554 -22.80 15.75 -18.24
CA PRO A 554 -23.90 15.09 -18.91
C PRO A 554 -23.47 14.64 -20.31
N SER A 555 -23.78 13.39 -20.65
CA SER A 555 -23.71 12.91 -22.03
C SER A 555 -24.71 13.71 -22.89
N PRO A 556 -24.43 14.00 -24.18
CA PRO A 556 -25.34 14.73 -25.06
C PRO A 556 -26.78 14.16 -25.12
N ALA A 557 -26.98 12.89 -24.76
CA ALA A 557 -28.28 12.21 -24.73
C ALA A 557 -29.23 12.69 -23.61
N ASP A 558 -28.72 13.31 -22.55
CA ASP A 558 -29.56 13.78 -21.41
C ASP A 558 -30.21 15.15 -21.65
N SER A 559 -30.01 15.76 -22.82
CA SER A 559 -30.56 17.09 -23.16
C SER A 559 -31.93 17.05 -23.84
N SER A 560 -32.56 15.87 -23.94
CA SER A 560 -33.89 15.71 -24.54
C SER A 560 -34.86 14.97 -23.63
N HIS A 561 -35.31 15.63 -22.55
CA HIS A 561 -36.62 15.39 -21.93
C HIS A 561 -37.19 16.66 -21.32
#